data_AF-A0A535I492-F1
#
_entry.id   AF-A0A535I492-F1
#
_cell.length_a   1.000
_cell.length_b   1.000
_cell.length_c   1.000
_cell.angle_alpha   90.00
_cell.angle_beta   90.00
_cell.angle_gamma   90.00
#
_symmetry.space_group_name_H-M   'P 1'
#
loop_
_entity.id
_entity.type
_entity.pdbx_description
1 polymer ?
#
loop_
_entity_poly.entity_id
_entity_poly.type
_entity_poly.pdbx_seq_one_letter_code
_entity_poly.pdbx_strand_id
1 'polypeptide(L)'
;RATYQKLFGDPWQFAIEPLVPGDLQQPAWRVPWSDGQMWFYTGGPHAAWADGSPRAAIDFGPTQALGCEVSEQWAVAVAPGRVTASEHARVMLNLSGSSFQGAGWTAMYMHMAEDGRAARGTNVNAGDRIGHPSCEGGFATGSHLHLARLYNGEWMSVEGVAPLNLSGWTFHNLPAEYDGTASRNGENREAATIHRDTLNGILGEAAPPVASLGGSN
;
A
#
# COMPACT_ATOMS: atom_id res chain seq x y z
N ARG A 1 -22.00 24.39 -19.34
CA ARG A 1 -20.78 25.24 -19.33
C ARG A 1 -20.99 26.57 -18.61
N ALA A 2 -21.89 27.46 -19.06
CA ALA A 2 -22.12 28.78 -18.43
C ALA A 2 -22.59 28.72 -16.96
N THR A 3 -23.52 27.81 -16.61
CA THR A 3 -23.97 27.63 -15.21
C THR A 3 -22.85 27.16 -14.30
N TYR A 4 -22.03 26.18 -14.74
CA TYR A 4 -20.90 25.68 -13.96
C TYR A 4 -19.89 26.80 -13.69
N GLN A 5 -19.47 27.53 -14.73
CA GLN A 5 -18.51 28.63 -14.56
C GLN A 5 -19.04 29.76 -13.68
N LYS A 6 -20.34 30.05 -13.77
CA LYS A 6 -20.99 31.03 -12.90
C LYS A 6 -21.00 30.60 -11.42
N LEU A 7 -21.13 29.30 -11.15
CA LEU A 7 -21.23 28.76 -9.79
C LEU A 7 -19.86 28.42 -9.17
N PHE A 8 -18.92 27.93 -9.97
CA PHE A 8 -17.69 27.28 -9.49
C PHE A 8 -16.40 27.84 -10.10
N GLY A 9 -16.48 28.81 -11.02
CA GLY A 9 -15.30 29.37 -11.70
C GLY A 9 -14.78 28.49 -12.85
N ASP A 10 -13.55 28.77 -13.30
CA ASP A 10 -12.92 27.98 -14.36
C ASP A 10 -12.41 26.64 -13.82
N PRO A 11 -12.96 25.49 -14.27
CA PRO A 11 -12.53 24.17 -13.77
C PRO A 11 -11.06 23.86 -14.06
N TRP A 12 -10.42 24.58 -14.98
CA TRP A 12 -9.04 24.32 -15.40
C TRP A 12 -8.01 25.21 -14.71
N GLN A 13 -8.45 26.20 -13.91
CA GLN A 13 -7.57 27.21 -13.33
C GLN A 13 -6.40 26.64 -12.51
N PHE A 14 -6.61 25.47 -11.90
CA PHE A 14 -5.64 24.79 -11.04
C PHE A 14 -5.41 23.33 -11.45
N ALA A 15 -5.78 22.97 -12.69
CA ALA A 15 -5.62 21.60 -13.17
C ALA A 15 -4.13 21.26 -13.33
N ILE A 16 -3.74 20.09 -12.83
CA ILE A 16 -2.42 19.49 -13.08
C ILE A 16 -2.67 18.30 -14.01
N GLU A 17 -2.27 18.44 -15.27
CA GLU A 17 -2.56 17.45 -16.31
C GLU A 17 -1.30 17.06 -17.10
N PRO A 18 -0.95 15.77 -17.18
CA PRO A 18 -1.60 14.66 -16.49
C PRO A 18 -1.25 14.63 -14.99
N LEU A 19 -2.20 14.24 -14.14
CA LEU A 19 -1.97 14.08 -12.69
C LEU A 19 -0.95 12.97 -12.40
N VAL A 20 -0.98 11.92 -13.22
CA VAL A 20 -0.06 10.78 -13.22
C VAL A 20 0.80 10.83 -14.49
N PRO A 21 2.10 11.14 -14.36
CA PRO A 21 3.03 11.12 -15.50
C PRO A 21 3.17 9.72 -16.11
N GLY A 22 3.32 9.64 -17.43
CA GLY A 22 3.46 8.38 -18.16
C GLY A 22 4.79 7.64 -17.92
N ASP A 23 5.76 8.30 -17.30
CA ASP A 23 7.09 7.78 -16.94
C ASP A 23 7.26 7.64 -15.41
N LEU A 24 6.15 7.72 -14.66
CA LEU A 24 6.17 7.62 -13.21
C LEU A 24 6.79 6.29 -12.75
N GLN A 25 7.71 6.37 -11.79
CA GLN A 25 8.30 5.20 -11.14
C GLN A 25 7.93 5.17 -9.66
N GLN A 26 7.59 3.99 -9.16
CA GLN A 26 7.48 3.78 -7.72
C GLN A 26 8.88 3.77 -7.10
N PRO A 27 9.14 4.55 -6.03
CA PRO A 27 10.39 4.43 -5.29
C PRO A 27 10.48 3.06 -4.60
N ALA A 28 11.70 2.65 -4.23
CA ALA A 28 11.93 1.38 -3.54
C ALA A 28 11.15 1.33 -2.21
N TRP A 29 10.22 0.38 -2.12
CA TRP A 29 9.44 0.10 -0.93
C TRP A 29 9.83 -1.26 -0.38
N ARG A 30 9.91 -1.37 0.94
CA ARG A 30 10.00 -2.68 1.61
C ARG A 30 8.61 -3.29 1.73
N VAL A 31 8.54 -4.58 1.95
CA VAL A 31 7.32 -5.21 2.49
C VAL A 31 7.00 -4.63 3.89
N PRO A 32 5.71 -4.44 4.23
CA PRO A 32 5.26 -3.73 5.42
C PRO A 32 5.31 -4.54 6.73
N TRP A 33 6.24 -5.49 6.87
CA TRP A 33 6.51 -6.20 8.12
C TRP A 33 8.02 -6.31 8.35
N SER A 34 8.44 -6.70 9.56
CA SER A 34 9.85 -6.63 9.99
C SER A 34 10.74 -7.65 9.27
N ASP A 35 12.04 -7.36 9.21
CA ASP A 35 13.01 -8.26 8.59
C ASP A 35 13.02 -9.64 9.27
N GLY A 36 13.07 -10.70 8.45
CA GLY A 36 13.03 -12.09 8.91
C GLY A 36 11.65 -12.58 9.36
N GLN A 37 10.63 -11.73 9.42
CA GLN A 37 9.25 -12.16 9.68
C GLN A 37 8.59 -12.64 8.40
N MET A 38 7.82 -13.73 8.45
CA MET A 38 7.02 -14.17 7.31
C MET A 38 5.57 -13.75 7.50
N TRP A 39 4.99 -13.08 6.50
CA TRP A 39 3.55 -12.82 6.40
C TRP A 39 2.99 -13.50 5.15
N PHE A 40 1.68 -13.66 5.08
CA PHE A 40 1.01 -14.39 4.02
C PHE A 40 0.25 -13.44 3.11
N TYR A 41 0.40 -13.58 1.79
CA TYR A 41 -0.39 -12.87 0.79
C TYR A 41 -1.80 -13.47 0.77
N THR A 42 -2.70 -12.84 1.52
CA THR A 42 -4.03 -13.41 1.84
C THR A 42 -5.12 -12.96 0.89
N GLY A 43 -4.93 -11.83 0.22
CA GLY A 43 -5.88 -11.26 -0.74
C GLY A 43 -5.14 -10.59 -1.89
N GLY A 44 -5.44 -11.05 -3.10
CA GLY A 44 -4.91 -10.53 -4.35
C GLY A 44 -5.46 -9.14 -4.68
N PRO A 45 -5.10 -8.57 -5.84
CA PRO A 45 -5.46 -7.21 -6.17
C PRO A 45 -6.97 -6.97 -6.18
N HIS A 46 -7.41 -5.93 -5.49
CA HIS A 46 -8.81 -5.52 -5.39
C HIS A 46 -8.90 -4.00 -5.20
N ALA A 47 -10.13 -3.46 -5.16
CA ALA A 47 -10.37 -2.02 -5.03
C ALA A 47 -9.65 -1.43 -3.81
N ALA A 48 -9.08 -0.24 -3.94
CA ALA A 48 -8.38 0.42 -2.82
C ALA A 48 -9.27 0.65 -1.59
N TRP A 49 -10.57 0.81 -1.79
CA TRP A 49 -11.56 1.04 -0.75
C TRP A 49 -12.92 0.51 -1.21
N ALA A 50 -13.53 -0.36 -0.41
CA ALA A 50 -14.81 -1.01 -0.72
C ALA A 50 -14.79 -1.73 -2.08
N ASP A 51 -15.46 -1.19 -3.09
CA ASP A 51 -15.65 -1.77 -4.42
C ASP A 51 -15.23 -0.81 -5.54
N GLY A 52 -14.99 -1.36 -6.74
CA GLY A 52 -14.75 -0.59 -7.95
C GLY A 52 -13.30 -0.63 -8.46
N SER A 53 -12.89 0.44 -9.11
CA SER A 53 -11.58 0.53 -9.78
C SER A 53 -10.77 1.74 -9.29
N PRO A 54 -9.43 1.69 -9.41
CA PRO A 54 -8.62 0.57 -9.87
C PRO A 54 -8.40 -0.51 -8.80
N ARG A 55 -7.90 -1.68 -9.22
CA ARG A 55 -7.37 -2.72 -8.33
C ARG A 55 -6.03 -2.27 -7.74
N ALA A 56 -6.11 -1.55 -6.62
CA ALA A 56 -5.02 -0.76 -6.04
C ALA A 56 -4.65 -1.20 -4.62
N ALA A 57 -5.34 -2.19 -4.07
CA ALA A 57 -5.03 -2.79 -2.78
C ALA A 57 -4.65 -4.28 -2.89
N ILE A 58 -3.91 -4.74 -1.89
CA ILE A 58 -3.58 -6.14 -1.63
C ILE A 58 -3.56 -6.38 -0.12
N ASP A 59 -3.81 -7.63 0.29
CA ASP A 59 -3.92 -8.00 1.70
C ASP A 59 -2.81 -8.94 2.16
N PHE A 60 -2.33 -8.71 3.38
CA PHE A 60 -1.38 -9.58 4.05
C PHE A 60 -1.84 -10.00 5.45
N GLY A 61 -1.80 -11.30 5.72
CA GLY A 61 -2.07 -11.90 7.03
C GLY A 61 -0.79 -12.12 7.84
N PRO A 62 -0.72 -11.64 9.10
CA PRO A 62 0.31 -12.04 10.06
C PRO A 62 0.21 -13.55 10.41
N THR A 63 1.31 -14.19 10.80
CA THR A 63 1.33 -15.65 11.08
C THR A 63 0.38 -16.12 12.18
N GLN A 64 0.03 -15.23 13.11
CA GLN A 64 -0.76 -15.55 14.31
C GLN A 64 -2.24 -15.14 14.20
N ALA A 65 -2.66 -14.55 13.08
CA ALA A 65 -4.04 -14.07 12.94
C ALA A 65 -5.02 -15.24 12.76
N LEU A 66 -5.71 -15.63 13.84
CA LEU A 66 -6.79 -16.61 13.84
C LEU A 66 -8.14 -15.89 14.01
N GLY A 67 -8.67 -15.34 12.92
CA GLY A 67 -9.89 -14.53 12.95
C GLY A 67 -9.62 -13.07 13.27
N CYS A 68 -10.52 -12.42 14.01
CA CYS A 68 -10.52 -10.98 14.26
C CYS A 68 -9.93 -10.67 15.65
N GLU A 69 -8.62 -10.43 15.68
CA GLU A 69 -7.83 -10.13 16.88
C GLU A 69 -6.72 -9.10 16.57
N VAL A 70 -6.32 -8.27 17.53
CA VAL A 70 -5.17 -7.37 17.33
C VAL A 70 -3.90 -8.23 17.26
N SER A 71 -3.16 -8.13 16.15
CA SER A 71 -1.91 -8.86 15.97
C SER A 71 -0.82 -8.36 16.92
N GLU A 72 -0.04 -9.24 17.53
CA GLU A 72 1.18 -8.85 18.25
C GLU A 72 2.31 -8.40 17.29
N GLN A 73 2.21 -8.77 16.02
CA GLN A 73 3.17 -8.39 14.99
C GLN A 73 2.90 -6.95 14.51
N TRP A 74 3.98 -6.27 14.16
CA TRP A 74 3.93 -4.87 13.72
C TRP A 74 3.89 -4.78 12.20
N ALA A 75 2.94 -4.02 11.68
CA ALA A 75 3.11 -3.41 10.37
C ALA A 75 4.15 -2.29 10.48
N VAL A 76 5.03 -2.19 9.49
CA VAL A 76 6.12 -1.21 9.44
C VAL A 76 6.05 -0.33 8.19
N ALA A 77 6.71 0.83 8.27
CA ALA A 77 6.78 1.80 7.20
C ALA A 77 7.49 1.21 5.97
N VAL A 78 6.84 1.25 4.81
CA VAL A 78 7.37 0.74 3.53
C VAL A 78 8.54 1.58 3.02
N ALA A 79 8.61 2.85 3.43
CA ALA A 79 9.64 3.81 3.06
C ALA A 79 9.66 4.95 4.09
N PRO A 80 10.68 5.82 4.10
CA PRO A 80 10.64 7.03 4.91
C PRO A 80 9.49 7.96 4.50
N GLY A 81 8.88 8.64 5.47
CA GLY A 81 7.79 9.56 5.20
C GLY A 81 7.18 10.17 6.44
N ARG A 82 6.04 10.84 6.25
CA ARG A 82 5.27 11.50 7.31
C ARG A 82 3.84 10.95 7.37
N VAL A 83 3.39 10.59 8.56
CA VAL A 83 2.00 10.17 8.77
C VAL A 83 1.07 11.39 8.61
N THR A 84 0.21 11.39 7.60
CA THR A 84 -0.71 12.51 7.33
C THR A 84 -2.11 12.31 7.90
N ALA A 85 -2.49 11.06 8.15
CA ALA A 85 -3.75 10.64 8.75
C ALA A 85 -3.54 9.34 9.55
N SER A 86 -4.27 9.22 10.66
CA SER A 86 -4.28 8.09 11.58
C SER A 86 -5.62 8.10 12.33
N GLU A 87 -6.65 7.58 11.68
CA GLU A 87 -8.03 7.57 12.17
C GLU A 87 -8.80 6.43 11.51
N HIS A 88 -9.97 6.03 12.02
CA HIS A 88 -10.84 5.03 11.36
C HIS A 88 -10.12 3.75 10.87
N ALA A 89 -9.23 3.18 11.69
CA ALA A 89 -8.38 2.04 11.38
C ALA A 89 -7.45 2.18 10.15
N ARG A 90 -7.28 3.38 9.59
CA ARG A 90 -6.29 3.66 8.54
C ARG A 90 -5.11 4.50 9.04
N VAL A 91 -3.94 4.29 8.44
CA VAL A 91 -2.77 5.19 8.52
C VAL A 91 -2.36 5.58 7.10
N MET A 92 -2.20 6.88 6.84
CA MET A 92 -1.67 7.38 5.57
C MET A 92 -0.24 7.85 5.77
N LEU A 93 0.71 7.21 5.09
CA LEU A 93 2.12 7.57 5.10
C LEU A 93 2.46 8.29 3.80
N ASN A 94 2.71 9.60 3.87
CA ASN A 94 3.13 10.39 2.72
C ASN A 94 4.66 10.38 2.58
N LEU A 95 5.16 9.95 1.43
CA LEU A 95 6.60 9.75 1.20
C LEU A 95 7.31 11.02 0.72
N SER A 96 6.57 12.05 0.31
CA SER A 96 7.15 13.37 0.00
C SER A 96 7.51 14.18 1.25
N GLY A 97 7.05 13.73 2.43
CA GLY A 97 7.15 14.48 3.70
C GLY A 97 6.10 15.59 3.84
N SER A 98 5.27 15.82 2.82
CA SER A 98 4.18 16.79 2.85
C SER A 98 3.14 16.44 3.92
N SER A 99 2.53 17.47 4.52
CA SER A 99 1.35 17.28 5.37
C SER A 99 0.07 17.01 4.58
N PHE A 100 0.10 17.19 3.25
CA PHE A 100 -1.01 16.92 2.35
C PHE A 100 -0.89 15.51 1.78
N GLN A 101 -1.87 14.65 2.07
CA GLN A 101 -1.86 13.24 1.65
C GLN A 101 -1.88 13.05 0.12
N GLY A 102 -2.33 14.07 -0.63
CA GLY A 102 -2.38 14.05 -2.09
C GLY A 102 -1.13 14.60 -2.76
N ALA A 103 0.02 14.67 -2.07
CA ALA A 103 1.28 15.11 -2.67
C ALA A 103 2.20 13.90 -2.92
N GLY A 104 2.50 13.62 -4.19
CA GLY A 104 3.38 12.51 -4.57
C GLY A 104 2.84 11.15 -4.10
N TRP A 105 3.75 10.25 -3.76
CA TRP A 105 3.41 8.90 -3.28
C TRP A 105 2.92 8.90 -1.83
N THR A 106 1.81 8.22 -1.60
CA THR A 106 1.26 7.95 -0.27
C THR A 106 0.87 6.48 -0.15
N ALA A 107 1.33 5.81 0.91
CA ALA A 107 0.88 4.45 1.25
C ALA A 107 -0.27 4.52 2.28
N MET A 108 -1.31 3.73 2.07
CA MET A 108 -2.40 3.52 3.03
C MET A 108 -2.26 2.15 3.66
N TYR A 109 -2.27 2.12 4.99
CA TYR A 109 -2.38 0.92 5.81
C TYR A 109 -3.77 0.91 6.42
N MET A 110 -4.56 -0.12 6.17
CA MET A 110 -5.94 -0.25 6.68
C MET A 110 -6.09 -1.53 7.50
N HIS A 111 -7.15 -1.56 8.30
CA HIS A 111 -7.39 -2.53 9.37
C HIS A 111 -6.28 -2.51 10.42
N MET A 112 -5.94 -1.30 10.86
CA MET A 112 -4.98 -1.06 11.91
C MET A 112 -5.71 -0.89 13.24
N ALA A 113 -5.26 -1.57 14.29
CA ALA A 113 -5.75 -1.34 15.65
C ALA A 113 -5.56 0.12 16.06
N GLU A 114 -6.47 0.65 16.88
CA GLU A 114 -6.31 1.99 17.45
C GLU A 114 -5.05 2.08 18.34
N ASP A 115 -4.83 1.06 19.17
CA ASP A 115 -3.68 1.00 20.07
C ASP A 115 -2.38 0.68 19.30
N GLY A 116 -1.30 1.37 19.68
CA GLY A 116 0.01 1.26 19.02
C GLY A 116 0.11 1.91 17.63
N ARG A 117 -0.97 2.49 17.08
CA ARG A 117 -0.95 3.12 15.76
C ARG A 117 -0.14 4.42 15.75
N ALA A 118 0.69 4.59 14.73
CA ALA A 118 1.50 5.79 14.56
C ALA A 118 0.61 7.03 14.46
N ALA A 119 0.91 8.05 15.27
CA ALA A 119 0.10 9.26 15.35
C ALA A 119 0.29 10.16 14.12
N ARG A 120 -0.76 10.91 13.77
CA ARG A 120 -0.68 11.95 12.72
C ARG A 120 0.44 12.94 13.03
N GLY A 121 1.26 13.19 12.03
CA GLY A 121 2.40 14.11 12.07
C GLY A 121 3.74 13.46 12.41
N THR A 122 3.74 12.19 12.79
CA THR A 122 4.96 11.41 13.03
C THR A 122 5.76 11.26 11.75
N ASN A 123 7.07 11.53 11.83
CA ASN A 123 8.01 11.18 10.77
C ASN A 123 8.57 9.78 11.08
N VAL A 124 8.67 8.94 10.05
CA VAL A 124 9.13 7.56 10.16
C VAL A 124 10.18 7.28 9.11
N ASN A 125 11.12 6.39 9.42
CA ASN A 125 12.03 5.75 8.48
C ASN A 125 11.41 4.44 7.98
N ALA A 126 11.94 3.89 6.88
CA ALA A 126 11.57 2.54 6.44
C ALA A 126 11.84 1.52 7.56
N GLY A 127 10.86 0.67 7.87
CA GLY A 127 10.95 -0.32 8.94
C GLY A 127 10.51 0.17 10.32
N ASP A 128 10.26 1.47 10.50
CA ASP A 128 9.67 1.97 11.75
C ASP A 128 8.22 1.49 11.88
N ARG A 129 7.79 1.29 13.13
CA ARG A 129 6.46 0.78 13.48
C ARG A 129 5.34 1.73 13.05
N ILE A 130 4.35 1.21 12.33
CA ILE A 130 3.14 1.94 11.89
C ILE A 130 1.93 1.57 12.73
N GLY A 131 1.83 0.32 13.18
CA GLY A 131 0.74 -0.14 14.04
C GLY A 131 0.59 -1.65 13.96
N HIS A 132 -0.47 -2.15 14.57
CA HIS A 132 -0.82 -3.57 14.58
C HIS A 132 -1.95 -3.87 13.59
N PRO A 133 -1.80 -4.82 12.67
CA PRO A 133 -2.93 -5.34 11.91
C PRO A 133 -4.01 -5.88 12.83
N SER A 134 -5.25 -5.65 12.45
CA SER A 134 -6.46 -6.02 13.15
C SER A 134 -7.58 -6.22 12.13
N CYS A 135 -8.82 -6.18 12.59
CA CYS A 135 -10.05 -6.21 11.81
C CYS A 135 -10.87 -4.91 12.02
N GLU A 136 -10.26 -3.88 12.61
CA GLU A 136 -10.95 -2.63 12.91
C GLU A 136 -11.22 -1.82 11.62
N GLY A 137 -12.31 -1.04 11.64
CA GLY A 137 -12.70 -0.15 10.55
C GLY A 137 -13.09 -0.85 9.25
N GLY A 138 -14.02 -0.26 8.50
CA GLY A 138 -14.50 -0.85 7.25
C GLY A 138 -15.09 -2.26 7.44
N PHE A 139 -15.00 -3.07 6.39
CA PHE A 139 -15.40 -4.48 6.41
C PHE A 139 -14.15 -5.36 6.39
N ALA A 140 -14.03 -6.28 7.34
CA ALA A 140 -12.95 -7.27 7.42
C ALA A 140 -13.50 -8.62 7.89
N THR A 141 -13.01 -9.70 7.30
CA THR A 141 -13.38 -11.08 7.70
C THR A 141 -12.42 -11.67 8.74
N GLY A 142 -11.32 -11.00 9.01
CA GLY A 142 -10.29 -11.38 9.97
C GLY A 142 -9.15 -10.36 9.98
N SER A 143 -8.15 -10.60 10.82
CA SER A 143 -7.03 -9.67 10.98
C SER A 143 -6.03 -9.75 9.85
N HIS A 144 -5.87 -8.64 9.15
CA HIS A 144 -4.96 -8.51 8.02
C HIS A 144 -4.54 -7.06 7.86
N LEU A 145 -3.49 -6.83 7.09
CA LEU A 145 -3.13 -5.51 6.60
C LEU A 145 -3.66 -5.38 5.18
N HIS A 146 -4.57 -4.44 4.97
CA HIS A 146 -4.96 -3.95 3.65
C HIS A 146 -4.01 -2.81 3.26
N LEU A 147 -3.17 -3.05 2.26
CA LEU A 147 -2.19 -2.07 1.76
C LEU A 147 -2.62 -1.53 0.41
N ALA A 148 -2.76 -0.21 0.31
CA ALA A 148 -3.01 0.49 -0.96
C ALA A 148 -2.05 1.67 -1.12
N ARG A 149 -2.01 2.28 -2.30
CA ARG A 149 -1.19 3.47 -2.56
C ARG A 149 -1.85 4.47 -3.49
N LEU A 150 -1.48 5.72 -3.29
CA LEU A 150 -1.90 6.85 -4.09
C LEU A 150 -0.69 7.55 -4.70
N TYR A 151 -0.89 8.16 -5.87
CA TYR A 151 0.00 9.18 -6.40
C TYR A 151 -0.81 10.45 -6.67
N ASN A 152 -0.38 11.57 -6.07
CA ASN A 152 -1.09 12.84 -6.16
C ASN A 152 -2.60 12.78 -5.80
N GLY A 153 -2.97 11.84 -4.91
CA GLY A 153 -4.37 11.64 -4.48
C GLY A 153 -5.19 10.70 -5.37
N GLU A 154 -4.62 10.18 -6.47
CA GLU A 154 -5.23 9.15 -7.31
C GLU A 154 -4.82 7.75 -6.82
N TRP A 155 -5.78 6.84 -6.68
CA TRP A 155 -5.49 5.43 -6.37
C TRP A 155 -4.69 4.79 -7.50
N MET A 156 -3.55 4.19 -7.18
CA MET A 156 -2.68 3.58 -8.18
C MET A 156 -2.88 2.08 -8.22
N SER A 157 -3.33 1.59 -9.38
CA SER A 157 -3.41 0.15 -9.69
C SER A 157 -2.10 -0.57 -9.33
N VAL A 158 -2.20 -1.86 -8.95
CA VAL A 158 -1.01 -2.71 -8.74
C VAL A 158 -0.23 -2.96 -10.04
N GLU A 159 -0.91 -2.79 -11.18
CA GLU A 159 -0.34 -2.86 -12.53
C GLU A 159 -0.45 -1.51 -13.24
N GLY A 160 0.25 -1.33 -14.34
CA GLY A 160 0.16 -0.14 -15.19
C GLY A 160 1.46 0.65 -15.22
N VAL A 161 1.35 1.99 -15.28
CA VAL A 161 2.50 2.90 -15.46
C VAL A 161 3.60 2.72 -14.42
N ALA A 162 3.21 2.50 -13.18
CA ALA A 162 4.11 2.27 -12.07
C ALA A 162 3.60 1.03 -11.32
N PRO A 163 3.98 -0.21 -11.67
CA PRO A 163 3.51 -1.40 -10.97
C PRO A 163 3.86 -1.39 -9.48
N LEU A 164 3.10 -2.11 -8.67
CA LEU A 164 3.36 -2.23 -7.23
C LEU A 164 4.55 -3.15 -7.04
N ASN A 165 5.61 -2.63 -6.45
CA ASN A 165 6.81 -3.36 -6.10
C ASN A 165 7.12 -3.24 -4.61
N LEU A 166 7.17 -4.37 -3.90
CA LEU A 166 7.53 -4.42 -2.48
C LEU A 166 8.71 -5.37 -2.28
N SER A 167 9.88 -4.87 -1.91
CA SER A 167 11.12 -5.65 -1.78
C SER A 167 11.42 -6.52 -3.00
N GLY A 168 11.14 -6.02 -4.21
CA GLY A 168 11.30 -6.74 -5.46
C GLY A 168 10.11 -7.61 -5.88
N TRP A 169 9.13 -7.84 -5.01
CA TRP A 169 7.89 -8.54 -5.37
C TRP A 169 7.00 -7.64 -6.21
N THR A 170 6.70 -8.08 -7.44
CA THR A 170 5.72 -7.42 -8.30
C THR A 170 4.39 -8.18 -8.23
N PHE A 171 3.29 -7.46 -8.01
CA PHE A 171 1.95 -8.03 -7.83
C PHE A 171 1.12 -7.91 -9.12
N HIS A 172 0.37 -8.96 -9.44
CA HIS A 172 -0.36 -9.08 -10.71
C HIS A 172 -1.82 -9.45 -10.49
N ASN A 173 -2.67 -8.92 -11.35
CA ASN A 173 -4.10 -9.20 -11.37
C ASN A 173 -4.37 -10.61 -11.93
N LEU A 174 -5.31 -11.33 -11.34
CA LEU A 174 -6.00 -12.45 -11.99
C LEU A 174 -7.45 -12.05 -12.34
N PRO A 175 -8.22 -12.84 -13.10
CA PRO A 175 -9.53 -12.39 -13.60
C PRO A 175 -10.52 -11.93 -12.51
N ALA A 176 -10.59 -12.63 -11.38
CA ALA A 176 -11.44 -12.24 -10.25
C ALA A 176 -10.70 -11.27 -9.31
N GLU A 177 -11.44 -10.42 -8.61
CA GLU A 177 -10.87 -9.65 -7.51
C GLU A 177 -10.46 -10.57 -6.37
N TYR A 178 -9.47 -10.16 -5.60
CA TYR A 178 -8.83 -10.96 -4.53
C TYR A 178 -8.07 -12.19 -5.01
N ASP A 179 -8.17 -12.58 -6.29
CA ASP A 179 -7.25 -13.51 -6.93
C ASP A 179 -6.05 -12.74 -7.48
N GLY A 180 -4.84 -13.25 -7.27
CA GLY A 180 -3.64 -12.58 -7.75
C GLY A 180 -2.37 -13.39 -7.57
N THR A 181 -1.31 -12.96 -8.23
CA THR A 181 0.03 -13.52 -8.04
C THR A 181 1.03 -12.46 -7.63
N ALA A 182 2.13 -12.87 -7.02
CA ALA A 182 3.28 -12.03 -6.76
C ALA A 182 4.54 -12.76 -7.23
N SER A 183 5.43 -12.08 -7.96
CA SER A 183 6.64 -12.68 -8.50
C SER A 183 7.90 -11.91 -8.15
N ARG A 184 8.98 -12.66 -7.86
CA ARG A 184 10.31 -12.11 -7.54
C ARG A 184 11.39 -13.15 -7.84
N ASN A 185 12.39 -12.80 -8.64
CA ASN A 185 13.58 -13.64 -8.89
C ASN A 185 13.26 -15.11 -9.28
N GLY A 186 12.20 -15.33 -10.06
CA GLY A 186 11.76 -16.68 -10.46
C GLY A 186 10.87 -17.39 -9.43
N GLU A 187 10.69 -16.82 -8.24
CA GLU A 187 9.68 -17.26 -7.28
C GLU A 187 8.31 -16.68 -7.64
N ASN A 188 7.28 -17.48 -7.40
CA ASN A 188 5.88 -17.08 -7.54
C ASN A 188 5.13 -17.35 -6.24
N ARG A 189 4.18 -16.47 -5.91
CA ARG A 189 3.22 -16.62 -4.82
C ARG A 189 1.83 -16.38 -5.36
N GLU A 190 0.86 -17.08 -4.79
CA GLU A 190 -0.56 -16.96 -5.15
C GLU A 190 -1.32 -16.43 -3.94
N ALA A 191 -2.24 -15.48 -4.15
CA ALA A 191 -3.10 -15.01 -3.09
C ALA A 191 -4.02 -16.14 -2.62
N ALA A 192 -4.04 -16.39 -1.31
CA ALA A 192 -4.93 -17.39 -0.74
C ALA A 192 -5.19 -17.09 0.74
N THR A 193 -6.41 -17.34 1.20
CA THR A 193 -6.77 -17.16 2.62
C THR A 193 -6.08 -18.15 3.57
N ILE A 194 -5.51 -19.24 3.04
CA ILE A 194 -4.74 -20.21 3.81
C ILE A 194 -3.31 -19.71 4.03
N HIS A 195 -2.71 -20.04 5.17
CA HIS A 195 -1.30 -19.73 5.44
C HIS A 195 -0.42 -20.91 5.04
N ARG A 196 0.32 -20.78 3.93
CA ARG A 196 1.26 -21.79 3.43
C ARG A 196 2.54 -21.15 2.92
N ASP A 197 3.65 -21.41 3.60
CA ASP A 197 4.95 -20.78 3.36
C ASP A 197 5.37 -20.81 1.88
N THR A 198 5.18 -21.94 1.20
CA THR A 198 5.56 -22.12 -0.21
C THR A 198 4.55 -21.59 -1.22
N LEU A 199 3.30 -21.35 -0.82
CA LEU A 199 2.24 -20.87 -1.70
C LEU A 199 2.13 -19.35 -1.66
N ASN A 200 2.02 -18.78 -0.46
CA ASN A 200 1.70 -17.37 -0.26
C ASN A 200 2.53 -16.70 0.85
N GLY A 201 3.48 -17.42 1.45
CA GLY A 201 4.41 -16.86 2.43
C GLY A 201 5.45 -15.94 1.78
N ILE A 202 5.60 -14.74 2.31
CA ILE A 202 6.60 -13.76 1.88
C ILE A 202 7.45 -13.35 3.09
N LEU A 203 8.76 -13.54 2.95
CA LEU A 203 9.72 -13.16 3.98
C LEU A 203 9.95 -11.64 3.99
N GLY A 204 10.01 -11.09 5.19
CA GLY A 204 10.30 -9.70 5.48
C GLY A 204 11.73 -9.37 5.17
N GLU A 205 11.92 -8.44 4.23
CA GLU A 205 13.24 -8.00 3.79
C GLU A 205 13.16 -6.51 3.47
N ALA A 206 14.26 -5.78 3.72
CA ALA A 206 14.40 -4.40 3.30
C ALA A 206 14.24 -4.26 1.77
N ALA A 207 13.89 -3.06 1.33
CA ALA A 207 13.81 -2.77 -0.11
C ALA A 207 15.21 -2.96 -0.74
N PRO A 208 15.32 -3.59 -1.92
CA PRO A 208 16.60 -3.64 -2.62
C PRO A 208 17.05 -2.21 -2.96
N PRO A 209 18.36 -1.95 -3.07
CA PRO A 209 18.85 -0.67 -3.54
C PRO A 209 18.22 -0.37 -4.91
N VAL A 210 17.72 0.85 -5.12
CA VAL A 210 17.34 1.29 -6.46
C VAL A 210 18.61 1.21 -7.30
N ALA A 211 18.62 0.38 -8.35
CA ALA A 211 19.74 0.34 -9.27
C ALA A 211 19.91 1.76 -9.82
N SER A 212 21.03 2.42 -9.51
CA SER A 212 21.37 3.67 -10.17
C SER A 212 21.45 3.35 -11.66
N LEU A 213 20.52 3.90 -12.46
CA LEU A 213 20.70 3.90 -13.90
C LEU A 213 22.03 4.60 -14.15
N GLY A 214 23.05 3.82 -14.50
CA GLY A 214 24.38 4.33 -14.74
C GLY A 214 24.27 5.41 -15.80
N GLY A 215 24.56 6.65 -15.41
CA GLY A 215 24.75 7.73 -16.35
C GLY A 215 25.87 7.32 -17.30
N SER A 216 25.52 7.05 -18.54
CA SER A 216 26.51 7.03 -19.62
C SER A 216 27.02 8.47 -19.76
N ASN A 217 28.28 8.68 -19.38
CA ASN A 217 29.08 9.81 -19.86
C ASN A 217 29.26 9.76 -21.38
#